data_AF-A0A5B7UL96-F1
#
_entry.id   AF-A0A5B7UL96-F1
#
_cell.length_a   1.000
_cell.length_b   1.000
_cell.length_c   1.000
_cell.angle_alpha   90.00
_cell.angle_beta   90.00
_cell.angle_gamma   90.00
#
_symmetry.space_group_name_H-M   'P 1'
#
loop_
_entity.id
_entity.type
_entity.pdbx_description
1 polymer ?
#
loop_
_entity_poly.entity_id
_entity_poly.type
_entity_poly.pdbx_seq_one_letter_code
_entity_poly.pdbx_strand_id
1 'polypeptide(L)' 'MTSGTETGDVTGTRDKDYNLLWYVEACLSNALRLEAYVRDAERAKDTEVAELFRKAQADSRKGAELGKKLLRSRLQEG' A
#
# COMPACT_ATOMS: atom_id res chain seq x y z
N MET A 1 18.12 15.15 -17.75
CA MET A 1 18.81 14.88 -16.47
C MET A 1 17.96 15.49 -15.37
N THR A 2 17.20 14.67 -14.66
CA THR A 2 16.70 14.96 -13.31
C THR A 2 16.21 13.65 -12.72
N SER A 3 17.18 12.89 -12.20
CA SER A 3 16.97 11.69 -11.39
C SER A 3 16.20 12.10 -10.14
N GLY A 4 15.08 11.41 -9.88
CA GLY A 4 14.25 11.66 -8.71
C GLY A 4 15.06 11.58 -7.42
N THR A 5 14.85 12.56 -6.57
CA THR A 5 15.52 12.76 -5.29
C THR A 5 15.36 11.54 -4.39
N GLU A 6 16.44 10.76 -4.22
CA GLU A 6 16.53 9.79 -3.14
C GLU A 6 16.55 10.56 -1.82
N THR A 7 15.57 10.31 -0.95
CA THR A 7 15.44 10.93 0.38
C THR A 7 16.52 10.47 1.39
N GLY A 8 17.55 9.76 0.94
CA GLY A 8 18.64 9.23 1.78
C GLY A 8 19.73 10.24 2.16
N ASP A 9 19.81 11.39 1.48
CA ASP A 9 20.95 12.32 1.61
C ASP A 9 20.90 13.28 2.80
N VAL A 10 19.78 13.38 3.53
CA VAL A 10 19.63 14.42 4.59
C VAL A 10 20.24 13.99 5.93
N THR A 11 20.32 12.68 6.23
CA THR A 11 20.87 12.17 7.50
C THR A 11 22.00 11.15 7.32
N GLY A 12 22.28 10.69 6.10
CA GLY A 12 23.28 9.66 5.82
C GLY A 12 22.91 8.25 6.29
N THR A 13 21.76 8.08 6.96
CA THR A 13 21.25 6.78 7.39
C THR A 13 20.05 6.42 6.53
N ARG A 14 20.24 5.50 5.59
CA ARG A 14 19.15 4.90 4.80
C ARG A 14 18.22 4.19 5.78
N ASP A 15 17.02 4.74 6.01
CA ASP A 15 16.02 4.05 6.83
C ASP A 15 15.68 2.72 6.14
N LYS A 16 16.22 1.63 6.71
CA LYS A 16 16.20 0.28 6.17
C LYS A 16 14.77 -0.24 5.97
N ASP A 17 13.82 0.30 6.73
CA ASP A 17 12.44 -0.16 6.77
C ASP A 17 11.44 0.87 6.22
N TYR A 18 11.85 2.14 6.03
CA TYR A 18 10.98 3.21 5.52
C TYR A 18 10.16 2.81 4.29
N ASN A 19 10.81 2.30 3.24
CA ASN A 19 10.11 1.92 2.01
C ASN A 19 9.09 0.79 2.25
N LEU A 20 9.40 -0.14 3.17
CA LEU A 20 8.51 -1.25 3.50
C LEU A 20 7.34 -0.78 4.37
N LEU A 21 7.60 0.12 5.32
CA LEU A 21 6.58 0.74 6.16
C LEU A 21 5.62 1.57 5.30
N TRP A 22 6.16 2.39 4.40
CA TRP A 22 5.37 3.16 3.43
C TRP A 22 4.53 2.24 2.54
N TYR A 23 5.09 1.15 2.02
CA TYR A 23 4.34 0.19 1.21
C TYR A 23 3.16 -0.43 1.97
N VAL A 24 3.38 -0.84 3.23
CA VAL A 24 2.30 -1.38 4.08
C VAL A 24 1.20 -0.35 4.32
N GLU A 25 1.58 0.89 4.65
CA GLU A 25 0.63 1.99 4.86
C GLU A 25 -0.18 2.25 3.59
N ALA A 26 0.49 2.38 2.43
CA ALA A 26 -0.15 2.62 1.15
C ALA A 26 -1.15 1.51 0.79
N CYS A 27 -0.80 0.24 1.02
CA CYS A 27 -1.71 -0.88 0.81
C CYS A 27 -2.96 -0.81 1.72
N LEU A 28 -2.79 -0.52 3.01
CA LEU A 28 -3.90 -0.41 3.97
C LEU A 28 -4.82 0.78 3.64
N SER A 29 -4.21 1.94 3.36
CA SER A 29 -4.91 3.16 2.97
C SER A 29 -5.71 2.96 1.68
N ASN A 30 -5.12 2.31 0.69
CA ASN A 30 -5.81 2.01 -0.57
C ASN A 30 -6.95 0.99 -0.37
N ALA A 31 -6.76 -0.05 0.43
CA ALA A 31 -7.81 -1.03 0.72
C ALA A 31 -9.05 -0.39 1.37
N LEU A 32 -8.84 0.56 2.28
CA LEU A 32 -9.93 1.32 2.90
C LEU A 32 -10.61 2.26 1.90
N ARG A 33 -9.83 2.98 1.08
CA ARG A 33 -10.36 3.88 0.04
C ARG A 33 -11.22 3.13 -0.98
N LEU A 34 -10.75 1.98 -1.45
CA LEU A 34 -11.48 1.16 -2.42
C LEU A 34 -12.82 0.65 -1.88
N GLU A 35 -13.00 0.55 -0.56
CA GLU A 35 -14.31 0.21 0.02
C GLU A 35 -15.37 1.27 -0.30
N ALA A 36 -15.00 2.55 -0.24
CA ALA A 36 -15.89 3.64 -0.64
C ALA A 36 -16.18 3.60 -2.15
N TYR A 37 -15.15 3.36 -2.96
CA TYR A 37 -15.29 3.34 -4.42
C TYR A 37 -16.15 2.16 -4.90
N VAL A 38 -16.04 0.99 -4.26
CA VAL A 38 -16.95 -0.13 -4.50
C VAL A 38 -18.40 0.29 -4.22
N ARG A 39 -18.67 0.91 -3.06
CA ARG A 39 -20.02 1.37 -2.72
C ARG A 39 -20.57 2.39 -3.71
N ASP A 40 -19.73 3.30 -4.20
CA ASP A 40 -20.15 4.30 -5.18
C ASP A 40 -20.46 3.67 -6.54
N ALA A 41 -19.63 2.73 -7.00
CA ALA A 41 -19.88 1.97 -8.23
C ALA A 41 -21.17 1.13 -8.15
N GLU A 42 -21.43 0.49 -7.01
CA GLU A 42 -22.67 -0.25 -6.77
C GLU A 42 -23.91 0.65 -6.82
N ARG A 43 -23.85 1.85 -6.23
CA ARG A 43 -24.94 2.84 -6.30
C ARG A 43 -25.18 3.32 -7.72
N ALA A 44 -24.11 3.45 -8.52
CA ALA A 44 -24.17 3.79 -9.93
C ALA A 44 -24.61 2.61 -10.83
N LYS A 45 -24.74 1.39 -10.27
CA LYS A 45 -24.99 0.14 -11.00
C LYS A 45 -23.90 -0.19 -12.04
N ASP A 46 -22.69 0.29 -11.82
CA ASP A 46 -21.52 -0.01 -12.64
C ASP A 46 -20.82 -1.26 -12.10
N THR A 47 -21.24 -2.42 -12.58
CA THR A 47 -20.75 -3.72 -12.10
C THR A 47 -19.31 -4.01 -12.51
N GLU A 48 -18.89 -3.50 -13.67
CA GLU A 48 -17.52 -3.71 -14.16
C GLU A 48 -16.50 -2.99 -13.27
N VAL A 49 -16.78 -1.72 -12.94
CA VAL A 49 -15.92 -0.94 -12.05
C VAL A 49 -15.98 -1.46 -10.62
N ALA A 50 -17.14 -1.89 -10.13
CA ALA A 50 -17.26 -2.49 -8.81
C ALA A 50 -16.38 -3.75 -8.66
N GLU A 51 -16.41 -4.65 -9.66
CA GLU A 51 -15.58 -5.86 -9.66
C GLU A 51 -14.09 -5.57 -9.77
N LEU A 52 -13.71 -4.57 -10.58
CA LEU A 52 -12.32 -4.10 -10.65
C LEU A 52 -11.84 -3.63 -9.27
N PHE A 53 -12.61 -2.78 -8.58
CA PHE A 53 -12.23 -2.26 -7.27
C PHE A 53 -12.21 -3.34 -6.19
N ARG A 54 -13.11 -4.33 -6.24
CA ARG A 54 -13.07 -5.50 -5.34
C ARG A 54 -11.77 -6.29 -5.48
N LYS A 55 -11.34 -6.57 -6.71
CA LYS A 55 -10.06 -7.26 -6.97
C LYS A 55 -8.88 -6.44 -6.47
N ALA A 56 -8.83 -5.15 -6.81
CA ALA A 56 -7.78 -4.25 -6.34
C ALA A 56 -7.74 -4.13 -4.80
N GLN A 57 -8.90 -4.17 -4.13
CA GLN A 57 -8.99 -4.15 -2.67
C GLN A 57 -8.41 -5.44 -2.07
N ALA A 58 -8.73 -6.60 -2.66
CA ALA A 58 -8.19 -7.88 -2.22
C ALA A 58 -6.66 -7.93 -2.36
N ASP A 59 -6.12 -7.45 -3.48
CA ASP A 59 -4.68 -7.39 -3.71
C ASP A 59 -3.99 -6.40 -2.76
N SER A 60 -4.62 -5.26 -2.47
CA SER A 60 -4.12 -4.30 -1.48
C SER A 60 -4.06 -4.92 -0.08
N ARG A 61 -5.10 -5.65 0.34
CA ARG A 61 -5.10 -6.39 1.63
C ARG A 61 -3.99 -7.44 1.67
N LYS A 62 -3.83 -8.22 0.59
CA LYS A 62 -2.77 -9.22 0.48
C LYS A 62 -1.38 -8.59 0.56
N GLY A 63 -1.16 -7.48 -0.14
CA GLY A 63 0.08 -6.72 -0.10
C GLY A 63 0.42 -6.23 1.32
N ALA A 64 -0.57 -5.67 2.03
CA ALA A 64 -0.41 -5.25 3.41
C ALA A 64 -0.04 -6.41 4.35
N GLU A 65 -0.69 -7.57 4.24
CA GLU A 65 -0.37 -8.73 5.08
C GLU A 65 1.05 -9.27 4.84
N LEU A 66 1.47 -9.35 3.58
CA LEU A 66 2.84 -9.75 3.23
C LEU A 66 3.86 -8.74 3.77
N GLY A 67 3.60 -7.45 3.57
CA GLY A 67 4.49 -6.38 4.05
C GLY A 67 4.60 -6.36 5.58
N LYS A 68 3.48 -6.51 6.31
CA LYS A 68 3.47 -6.59 7.78
C LYS A 68 4.30 -7.78 8.29
N LYS A 69 4.19 -8.95 7.66
CA LYS A 69 4.97 -10.14 8.04
C LYS A 69 6.47 -9.89 7.89
N LEU A 70 6.89 -9.31 6.77
CA LEU A 70 8.30 -8.98 6.52
C LEU A 70 8.80 -7.91 7.48
N LEU A 71 8.02 -6.84 7.70
CA LEU A 71 8.37 -5.76 8.61
C LEU A 71 8.55 -6.30 10.03
N ARG A 72 7.66 -7.17 10.50
CA ARG A 72 7.79 -7.83 11.80
C ARG A 72 9.08 -8.64 11.92
N SER A 73 9.47 -9.40 10.89
CA SER A 73 10.74 -10.16 10.90
C SER A 73 11.93 -9.22 11.12
N ARG A 74 12.00 -8.14 10.35
CA ARG A 74 13.11 -7.16 10.40
C ARG A 74 13.20 -6.38 11.71
N LEU A 75 12.05 -6.15 12.36
CA LEU A 75 11.99 -5.51 13.68
C LEU A 75 12.35 -6.47 14.82
N GLN A 76 12.29 -7.79 14.60
CA GLN A 76 12.73 -8.80 15.57
C GLN A 76 14.22 -9.15 15.45
N GLU A 77 14.81 -8.90 14.28
CA GLU A 77 16.23 -9.16 13.97
C GLU A 77 17.17 -8.00 14.32
N GLY A 78 16.62 -6.80 14.60
CA GLY A 78 17.38 -5.61 15.00
C GLY A 78 17.27 -5.34 16.49
#